data_AF-A0A7J4KI29-F1
#
_entry.id   AF-A0A7J4KI29-F1
#
_cell.length_a   1.000
_cell.length_b   1.000
_cell.length_c   1.000
_cell.angle_alpha   90.00
_cell.angle_beta   90.00
_cell.angle_gamma   90.00
#
_symmetry.space_group_name_H-M   'P 1'
#
loop_
_entity.id
_entity.type
_entity.pdbx_description
1 polymer ?
#
loop_
_entity_poly.entity_id
_entity_poly.type
_entity_poly.pdbx_seq_one_letter_code
_entity_poly.pdbx_strand_id
1 'polypeptide(L)'
;FFSKIISLTLLSIISAFLFLFLSHGLYFEYFYMLSGIILTSVFLILLGFILVARCNSINEYLLMMMLAFILLFIPPLLDITGIYENIIFYLWPSQAAFLLVEGVFGSLSLTDTIYAVAYLCIWITACYYIANKAFYKYIVLGGR
;
A
#
# COMPACT_ATOMS: atom_id res chain seq x y z
N PHE A 1 12.00 -13.30 -0.85
CA PHE A 1 11.27 -12.14 -0.30
C PHE A 1 11.45 -10.90 -1.18
N PHE A 2 12.67 -10.31 -1.23
CA PHE A 2 12.96 -9.10 -2.00
C PHE A 2 12.71 -9.19 -3.51
N SER A 3 13.06 -10.33 -4.15
CA SER A 3 12.83 -10.49 -5.59
C SER A 3 11.35 -10.31 -5.99
N LYS A 4 10.40 -10.85 -5.19
CA LYS A 4 8.97 -10.69 -5.45
C LYS A 4 8.50 -9.25 -5.25
N ILE A 5 9.02 -8.57 -4.22
CA ILE A 5 8.70 -7.15 -3.98
C ILE A 5 9.15 -6.32 -5.19
N ILE A 6 10.40 -6.47 -5.61
CA ILE A 6 10.95 -5.74 -6.76
C ILE A 6 10.15 -6.04 -8.04
N SER A 7 9.89 -7.32 -8.34
CA SER A 7 9.19 -7.70 -9.57
C SER A 7 7.75 -7.17 -9.62
N LEU A 8 7.02 -7.27 -8.51
CA LEU A 8 5.63 -6.81 -8.45
C LEU A 8 5.54 -5.29 -8.41
N THR A 9 6.45 -4.60 -7.71
CA THR A 9 6.51 -3.15 -7.71
C THR A 9 6.86 -2.61 -9.10
N LEU A 10 7.81 -3.20 -9.82
CA LEU A 10 8.11 -2.82 -11.21
C LEU A 10 6.90 -3.01 -12.12
N LEU A 11 6.17 -4.13 -11.97
CA LEU A 11 4.94 -4.36 -12.70
C LEU A 11 3.88 -3.28 -12.40
N SER A 12 3.72 -2.91 -11.12
CA SER A 12 2.83 -1.81 -10.71
C SER A 12 3.23 -0.47 -11.32
N ILE A 13 4.52 -0.13 -11.31
CA ILE A 13 5.03 1.12 -11.90
C ILE A 13 4.71 1.17 -13.40
N ILE A 14 5.03 0.10 -14.14
CA ILE A 14 4.78 0.03 -15.58
C ILE A 14 3.28 0.15 -15.87
N SER A 15 2.46 -0.59 -15.14
CA SER A 15 1.01 -0.57 -15.34
C SER A 15 0.41 0.80 -15.04
N ALA A 16 0.80 1.44 -13.95
CA ALA A 16 0.29 2.75 -13.58
C ALA A 16 0.80 3.86 -14.51
N PHE A 17 2.07 3.79 -14.93
CA PHE A 17 2.62 4.70 -15.93
C PHE A 17 1.86 4.59 -17.25
N LEU A 18 1.60 3.37 -17.75
CA LEU A 18 0.81 3.17 -18.96
C LEU A 18 -0.61 3.72 -18.81
N PHE A 19 -1.26 3.47 -17.67
CA PHE A 19 -2.60 3.99 -17.40
C PHE A 19 -2.64 5.52 -17.42
N LEU A 20 -1.73 6.17 -16.68
CA LEU A 20 -1.63 7.62 -16.61
C LEU A 20 -1.24 8.23 -17.95
N PHE A 21 -0.34 7.58 -18.69
CA PHE A 21 0.08 8.01 -20.01
C PHE A 21 -1.06 7.99 -21.03
N LEU A 22 -1.84 6.91 -21.04
CA LEU A 22 -2.98 6.78 -21.95
C LEU A 22 -4.14 7.73 -21.58
N SER A 23 -4.32 8.02 -20.29
CA SER A 23 -5.42 8.88 -19.80
C SER A 23 -5.10 10.37 -19.90
N HIS A 24 -3.87 10.77 -19.55
CA HIS A 24 -3.47 12.18 -19.37
C HIS A 24 -2.22 12.60 -20.14
N GLY A 25 -1.63 11.72 -20.97
CA GLY A 25 -0.41 12.02 -21.72
C GLY A 25 0.81 12.08 -20.79
N LEU A 26 1.54 13.20 -20.76
CA LEU A 26 2.71 13.38 -19.89
C LEU A 26 2.49 14.45 -18.82
N TYR A 27 1.26 14.90 -18.63
CA TYR A 27 0.91 15.99 -17.73
C TYR A 27 0.51 15.45 -16.35
N PHE A 28 1.49 14.96 -15.60
CA PHE A 28 1.32 14.52 -14.22
C PHE A 28 2.65 14.59 -13.45
N GLU A 29 2.56 14.64 -12.13
CA GLU A 29 3.74 14.74 -11.27
C GLU A 29 4.39 13.37 -11.04
N TYR A 30 5.53 13.15 -11.70
CA TYR A 30 6.26 11.88 -11.65
C TYR A 30 6.71 11.48 -10.25
N PHE A 31 7.06 12.46 -9.41
CA PHE A 31 7.50 12.19 -8.03
C PHE A 31 6.39 11.51 -7.24
N TYR A 32 5.20 12.12 -7.19
CA TYR A 32 4.04 11.61 -6.47
C TYR A 32 3.57 10.27 -7.04
N MET A 33 3.59 10.11 -8.36
CA MET A 33 3.29 8.84 -9.01
C MET A 33 4.24 7.74 -8.52
N LEU A 34 5.56 7.95 -8.64
CA LEU A 34 6.54 6.94 -8.27
C LEU A 34 6.52 6.63 -6.78
N SER A 35 6.52 7.65 -5.91
CA SER A 35 6.49 7.43 -4.46
C SER A 35 5.19 6.75 -4.02
N GLY A 36 4.04 7.20 -4.54
CA GLY A 36 2.74 6.63 -4.24
C GLY A 36 2.66 5.16 -4.61
N ILE A 37 3.05 4.81 -5.83
CA ILE A 37 3.02 3.41 -6.30
C ILE A 37 4.04 2.56 -5.55
N ILE A 38 5.29 2.99 -5.44
CA ILE A 38 6.35 2.18 -4.82
C ILE A 38 6.02 1.87 -3.37
N LEU A 39 5.71 2.89 -2.57
CA LEU A 39 5.45 2.73 -1.14
C LEU A 39 4.18 1.89 -0.91
N THR A 40 3.10 2.18 -1.65
CA THR A 40 1.83 1.45 -1.51
C THR A 40 1.97 0.00 -1.94
N SER A 41 2.61 -0.27 -3.09
CA SER A 41 2.84 -1.64 -3.55
C SER A 41 3.69 -2.43 -2.57
N VAL A 42 4.80 -1.86 -2.08
CA VAL A 42 5.64 -2.54 -1.08
C VAL A 42 4.83 -2.86 0.17
N PHE A 43 4.07 -1.90 0.70
CA PHE A 43 3.22 -2.10 1.87
C PHE A 43 2.21 -3.23 1.66
N LEU A 44 1.43 -3.21 0.58
CA LEU A 44 0.40 -4.21 0.30
C LEU A 44 1.00 -5.61 0.04
N ILE A 45 2.16 -5.69 -0.60
CA ILE A 45 2.87 -6.97 -0.81
C ILE A 45 3.29 -7.56 0.54
N LEU A 46 3.86 -6.74 1.44
CA LEU A 46 4.25 -7.19 2.77
C LEU A 46 3.03 -7.65 3.59
N LEU A 47 1.94 -6.89 3.53
CA LEU A 47 0.67 -7.25 4.19
C LEU A 47 0.13 -8.59 3.66
N GLY A 48 0.14 -8.78 2.35
CA GLY A 48 -0.24 -10.06 1.73
C GLY A 48 0.63 -11.22 2.21
N PHE A 49 1.95 -11.03 2.35
CA PHE A 49 2.83 -12.07 2.91
C PHE A 49 2.53 -12.38 4.38
N ILE A 50 2.15 -11.38 5.18
CA ILE A 50 1.77 -11.59 6.59
C ILE A 50 0.48 -12.42 6.68
N LEU A 51 -0.48 -12.15 5.81
CA LEU A 51 -1.77 -12.85 5.81
C LEU A 51 -1.65 -14.28 5.27
N VAL A 52 -0.97 -14.48 4.13
CA VAL A 52 -0.84 -15.83 3.55
C VAL A 52 -0.12 -16.80 4.48
N ALA A 53 0.83 -16.31 5.29
CA ALA A 53 1.54 -17.13 6.27
C ALA A 53 0.65 -17.68 7.40
N ARG A 54 -0.60 -17.21 7.51
CA ARG A 54 -1.58 -17.65 8.52
C ARG A 54 -2.75 -18.42 7.92
N CYS A 55 -2.78 -18.60 6.61
CA CYS A 55 -3.90 -19.25 5.90
C CYS A 55 -3.51 -20.65 5.45
N ASN A 56 -4.45 -21.59 5.54
CA ASN A 56 -4.24 -22.99 5.15
C ASN A 56 -4.67 -23.26 3.70
N SER A 57 -5.45 -22.35 3.11
CA SER A 57 -5.94 -22.48 1.74
C SER A 57 -5.96 -21.14 1.01
N ILE A 58 -5.99 -21.20 -0.33
CA ILE A 58 -6.13 -20.01 -1.18
C ILE A 58 -7.45 -19.30 -0.89
N ASN A 59 -8.54 -20.03 -0.67
CA ASN A 59 -9.85 -19.45 -0.39
C ASN A 59 -9.84 -18.65 0.91
N GLU A 60 -9.21 -19.18 1.96
CA GLU A 60 -9.04 -18.48 3.24
C GLU A 60 -8.19 -17.21 3.07
N TYR A 61 -7.09 -17.29 2.31
CA TYR A 61 -6.25 -16.14 2.01
C TYR A 61 -7.03 -15.04 1.27
N LEU A 62 -7.83 -15.40 0.27
CA LEU A 62 -8.65 -14.42 -0.47
C LEU A 62 -9.68 -13.74 0.42
N LEU A 63 -10.34 -14.50 1.32
CA LEU A 63 -11.29 -13.94 2.29
C LEU A 63 -10.58 -13.00 3.28
N MET A 64 -9.42 -13.39 3.82
CA MET A 64 -8.66 -12.53 4.72
C MET A 64 -8.16 -11.25 4.02
N MET A 65 -7.69 -11.36 2.79
CA MET A 65 -7.29 -10.20 1.99
C MET A 65 -8.45 -9.24 1.74
N MET A 66 -9.64 -9.77 1.42
CA MET A 66 -10.84 -8.96 1.24
C MET A 66 -11.20 -8.19 2.52
N LEU A 67 -11.21 -8.87 3.67
CA LEU A 67 -11.48 -8.23 4.96
C LEU A 67 -10.41 -7.19 5.30
N ALA A 68 -9.13 -7.49 5.06
CA ALA A 68 -8.04 -6.56 5.27
C ALA A 68 -8.19 -5.31 4.38
N PHE A 69 -8.55 -5.48 3.11
CA PHE A 69 -8.78 -4.35 2.20
C PHE A 69 -9.98 -3.50 2.61
N ILE A 70 -11.08 -4.12 3.06
CA ILE A 70 -12.22 -3.38 3.61
C ILE A 70 -11.77 -2.53 4.80
N LEU A 71 -11.08 -3.13 5.77
CA LEU A 71 -10.62 -2.42 6.96
C LEU A 71 -9.62 -1.31 6.64
N LEU A 72 -8.78 -1.54 5.64
CA LEU A 72 -7.73 -0.61 5.24
C LEU A 72 -8.31 0.56 4.44
N PHE A 73 -9.11 0.30 3.42
CA PHE A 73 -9.49 1.32 2.44
C PHE A 73 -10.80 2.04 2.78
N ILE A 74 -11.78 1.38 3.40
CA ILE A 74 -13.10 2.00 3.64
C ILE A 74 -13.01 3.24 4.52
N PRO A 75 -12.32 3.24 5.69
CA PRO A 75 -12.33 4.42 6.55
C PRO A 75 -11.71 5.66 5.89
N PRO A 76 -10.52 5.59 5.26
CA PRO A 76 -9.98 6.67 4.43
C PRO A 76 -10.88 7.10 3.28
N LEU A 77 -11.61 6.16 2.66
CA LEU A 77 -12.53 6.49 1.57
C LEU A 77 -13.68 7.39 2.05
N LEU A 78 -14.16 7.20 3.28
CA LEU A 78 -15.21 8.03 3.87
C LEU A 78 -14.75 9.48 4.06
N ASP A 79 -13.48 9.66 4.42
CA ASP A 79 -12.84 10.97 4.57
C ASP A 79 -12.73 11.68 3.22
N ILE A 80 -12.14 11.01 2.23
CA ILE A 80 -11.86 11.58 0.90
C ILE A 80 -13.14 11.89 0.12
N THR A 81 -14.20 11.11 0.33
CA THR A 81 -15.50 11.34 -0.31
C THR A 81 -16.34 12.41 0.40
N GLY A 82 -15.91 12.90 1.57
CA GLY A 82 -16.67 13.86 2.38
C GLY A 82 -17.94 13.27 3.01
N ILE A 83 -18.12 11.95 2.98
CA ILE A 83 -19.28 11.29 3.60
C ILE A 83 -19.19 11.41 5.13
N TYR A 84 -17.98 11.20 5.67
CA TYR A 84 -17.69 11.35 7.08
C TYR A 84 -16.22 11.68 7.25
N GLU A 85 -15.94 12.91 7.68
CA GLU A 85 -14.59 13.42 7.89
C GLU A 85 -14.16 13.18 9.33
N ASN A 86 -12.98 12.60 9.52
CA ASN A 86 -12.44 12.41 10.86
C ASN A 86 -10.91 12.31 10.84
N ILE A 87 -10.26 13.12 11.69
CA ILE A 87 -8.81 13.16 11.86
C ILE A 87 -8.22 11.77 12.16
N ILE A 88 -8.99 10.86 12.77
CA ILE A 88 -8.52 9.52 13.11
C ILE A 88 -8.18 8.67 11.88
N PHE A 89 -8.79 8.96 10.72
CA PHE A 89 -8.53 8.22 9.48
C PHE A 89 -7.13 8.48 8.93
N TYR A 90 -6.47 9.56 9.36
CA TYR A 90 -5.07 9.78 9.02
C TYR A 90 -4.16 8.69 9.58
N LEU A 91 -4.54 8.02 10.67
CA LEU A 91 -3.77 6.88 11.21
C LEU A 91 -3.77 5.64 10.30
N TRP A 92 -4.58 5.62 9.23
CA TRP A 92 -4.57 4.51 8.28
C TRP A 92 -3.48 4.70 7.22
N PRO A 93 -2.64 3.68 6.95
CA PRO A 93 -1.58 3.79 5.94
C PRO A 93 -2.13 4.02 4.52
N SER A 94 -3.36 3.57 4.25
CA SER A 94 -4.09 3.85 3.01
C SER A 94 -4.46 5.31 2.84
N GLN A 95 -4.69 6.08 3.92
CA GLN A 95 -4.88 7.54 3.80
C GLN A 95 -3.60 8.18 3.25
N ALA A 96 -2.44 7.83 3.79
CA ALA A 96 -1.15 8.29 3.29
C ALA A 96 -0.92 7.87 1.82
N ALA A 97 -1.32 6.65 1.45
CA ALA A 97 -1.27 6.21 0.05
C ALA A 97 -2.16 7.08 -0.86
N PHE A 98 -3.38 7.39 -0.41
CA PHE A 98 -4.29 8.24 -1.18
C PHE A 98 -3.77 9.67 -1.35
N LEU A 99 -3.20 10.28 -0.29
CA LEU A 99 -2.58 11.62 -0.39
C LEU A 99 -1.49 11.67 -1.46
N LEU A 100 -0.62 10.64 -1.53
CA LEU A 100 0.41 10.58 -2.58
C LEU A 100 -0.18 10.43 -3.98
N VAL A 101 -1.27 9.68 -4.13
CA VAL A 101 -1.96 9.53 -5.43
C VAL A 101 -2.68 10.82 -5.82
N GLU A 102 -3.24 11.55 -4.87
CA GLU A 102 -3.86 12.86 -5.10
C GLU A 102 -2.84 13.88 -5.64
N GLY A 103 -1.62 13.86 -5.10
CA GLY A 103 -0.51 14.69 -5.57
C GLY A 103 -0.09 14.45 -7.03
N VAL A 104 -0.53 13.36 -7.68
CA VAL A 104 -0.20 13.09 -9.09
C VAL A 104 -0.79 14.14 -10.03
N PHE A 105 -1.99 14.64 -9.71
CA PHE A 105 -2.74 15.60 -10.54
C PHE A 105 -2.97 16.95 -9.86
N GLY A 106 -2.77 17.02 -8.55
CA GLY A 106 -2.97 18.22 -7.76
C GLY A 106 -1.69 18.70 -7.09
N SER A 107 -1.73 19.91 -6.53
CA SER A 107 -0.68 20.41 -5.65
C SER A 107 -0.90 19.88 -4.24
N LEU A 108 -0.17 18.84 -3.84
CA LEU A 108 -0.13 18.40 -2.45
C LEU A 108 0.79 19.33 -1.64
N SER A 109 0.39 19.66 -0.40
CA SER A 109 1.23 20.48 0.47
C SER A 109 2.53 19.73 0.83
N LEU A 110 3.61 20.48 1.07
CA LEU A 110 4.88 19.87 1.48
C LEU A 110 4.74 19.08 2.80
N THR A 111 3.91 19.59 3.72
CA THR A 111 3.63 18.93 5.00
C THR A 111 2.94 17.59 4.80
N ASP A 112 1.91 17.53 3.95
CA ASP A 112 1.17 16.30 3.66
C ASP A 112 2.02 15.29 2.88
N THR A 113 2.91 15.80 2.03
CA THR A 113 3.90 14.98 1.32
C THR A 113 4.86 14.29 2.28
N ILE A 114 5.47 15.07 3.19
CA ILE A 114 6.39 14.54 4.20
C ILE A 114 5.67 13.54 5.10
N TYR A 115 4.45 13.90 5.54
CA TYR A 115 3.58 13.03 6.31
C TYR A 115 3.36 11.69 5.60
N ALA A 116 2.86 11.72 4.37
CA ALA A 116 2.47 10.51 3.66
C ALA A 116 3.65 9.58 3.40
N VAL A 117 4.80 10.13 2.96
CA VAL A 117 6.02 9.35 2.73
C VAL A 117 6.55 8.76 4.04
N ALA A 118 6.70 9.57 5.08
CA ALA A 118 7.24 9.11 6.36
C ALA A 118 6.33 8.06 7.00
N TYR A 119 5.01 8.27 6.95
CA TYR A 119 4.04 7.39 7.56
C TYR A 119 3.97 6.03 6.86
N LEU A 120 3.98 6.00 5.52
CA LEU A 120 4.07 4.75 4.77
C LEU A 120 5.40 4.03 5.04
N CYS A 121 6.52 4.74 5.13
CA CYS A 121 7.80 4.14 5.49
C CYS A 121 7.74 3.46 6.86
N ILE A 122 7.14 4.10 7.87
CA ILE A 122 6.95 3.51 9.21
C ILE A 122 6.14 2.20 9.13
N TRP A 123 5.02 2.21 8.39
CA TRP A 123 4.18 1.03 8.22
C TRP A 123 4.88 -0.08 7.43
N ILE A 124 5.62 0.26 6.38
CA ILE A 124 6.44 -0.69 5.62
C ILE A 124 7.49 -1.33 6.53
N THR A 125 8.19 -0.55 7.36
CA THR A 125 9.16 -1.07 8.32
C THR A 125 8.49 -2.02 9.31
N ALA A 126 7.34 -1.63 9.89
CA ALA A 126 6.58 -2.49 10.80
C ALA A 126 6.14 -3.80 10.13
N CYS A 127 5.54 -3.72 8.93
CA CYS A 127 5.12 -4.88 8.16
C CYS A 127 6.32 -5.74 7.75
N TYR A 128 7.47 -5.16 7.41
CA TYR A 128 8.68 -5.90 7.08
C TYR A 128 9.15 -6.75 8.27
N TYR A 129 9.18 -6.18 9.48
CA TYR A 129 9.53 -6.93 10.69
C TYR A 129 8.55 -8.08 10.97
N ILE A 130 7.25 -7.83 10.84
CA ILE A 130 6.21 -8.86 11.07
C ILE A 130 6.28 -9.95 10.00
N ALA A 131 6.42 -9.57 8.73
CA ALA A 131 6.53 -10.49 7.61
C ALA A 131 7.78 -11.37 7.71
N ASN A 132 8.91 -10.79 8.11
CA ASN A 132 10.14 -11.54 8.31
C ASN A 132 9.98 -12.56 9.45
N LYS A 133 9.38 -12.15 10.58
CA LYS A 133 9.08 -13.06 11.70
C LYS A 133 8.13 -14.18 11.29
N ALA A 134 7.10 -13.88 10.50
CA ALA A 134 6.17 -14.87 9.97
C ALA A 134 6.88 -15.85 9.01
N PHE A 135 7.69 -15.34 8.09
CA PHE A 135 8.47 -16.15 7.15
C PHE A 135 9.36 -17.15 7.88
N TYR A 136 10.15 -16.70 8.87
CA TYR A 136 10.99 -17.60 9.66
C TYR A 136 10.19 -18.64 10.44
N LYS A 137 9.06 -18.26 11.05
CA LYS A 137 8.24 -19.17 11.85
C LYS A 137 7.55 -20.25 11.01
N TYR A 138 6.93 -19.88 9.90
CA TYR A 138 6.06 -20.78 9.14
C TYR A 138 6.81 -21.51 8.01
N ILE A 139 7.82 -20.89 7.39
CA ILE A 139 8.52 -21.47 6.24
C ILE A 139 9.84 -22.13 6.64
N VAL A 140 10.61 -21.56 7.57
CA VAL A 140 11.93 -22.12 7.97
C VAL A 140 11.81 -23.15 9.09
N LEU A 141 10.95 -22.90 10.09
CA LEU A 141 10.77 -23.79 11.24
C LEU A 141 9.67 -24.85 11.05
N GLY A 142 8.99 -24.87 9.90
CA GLY A 142 7.89 -25.80 9.63
C GLY A 142 6.70 -25.64 10.58
N GLY A 143 6.52 -24.45 11.16
CA GLY A 143 5.33 -24.14 11.95
C GLY A 143 4.10 -24.23 11.06
N ARG A 144 3.23 -25.19 11.37
CA ARG A 144 1.98 -25.47 10.66
C ARG A 144 1.12 -24.23 10.46
#